data_AF-W2JP86-F1
#
_entry.id   AF-W2JP86-F1
#
_cell.length_a   1.000
_cell.length_b   1.000
_cell.length_c   1.000
_cell.angle_alpha   90.00
_cell.angle_beta   90.00
_cell.angle_gamma   90.00
#
_symmetry.space_group_name_H-M   'P 1'
#
loop_
_entity.id
_entity.type
_entity.pdbx_description
1 polymer ?
#
loop_
_entity_poly.entity_id
_entity_poly.type
_entity_poly.pdbx_seq_one_letter_code
_entity_poly.pdbx_strand_id
1 'polypeptide(L)'
;MRLYSILTTFTIGILRHSSAISNGSLNHSLNGWYSCYEFTFSNAGDSSGQGGDAECAIYTVPLCYPGICKLSAFAEPTVDIFVKRIPATAGDTKTANNVWLLQGGPGYPSTALEADMVELHTQLEGTVNVYTMDHRGTGRSTLFDCVAAQITTTGSKLGRDIDPAEVPSCAKDLRMKYGDLASFSTTSAATDISTFISKFSNGASSIVYGVSYGTVVVERLMHLNPPSVVGYVLDSIATSSGAPGNKFMYYSTWDTDFGEVGEHFMELCAQDKTCNEHFQSTNLSATLQNVMATLDNDLSSPHVLKDEARTFIPPLVYRLNRCDANDVDVLSPFLVGISTLSSSSSQEDAFQSTLLYYLIIFSEMWEMPTPSTSEMELRFTNAGIADGIYPYTSLYCAFSKEKSPACDELNLGLYKGEGIVYERDQYWNKSATIPTQASVLLLSGKLDPETPSKYAEYLLDALDGSNKELVTFDYATHDIIQSTPFKGSDGSTLSGGMELLVSYVSNNGDLERLDRSCIDEMPDFNLTAPIDAVQGYFSTDEAYDGVYNARLSQGEDVS
;
A
#
# COMPACT_ATOMS: atom_id res chain seq x y z
N MET A 1 -14.06 -3.80 83.26
CA MET A 1 -14.25 -2.54 82.51
C MET A 1 -13.81 -2.77 81.08
N ARG A 2 -14.68 -2.40 80.14
CA ARG A 2 -14.60 -2.41 78.66
C ARG A 2 -13.32 -2.96 78.01
N LEU A 3 -13.50 -4.04 77.23
CA LEU A 3 -12.68 -4.34 76.06
C LEU A 3 -13.58 -4.31 74.81
N TYR A 4 -13.09 -3.65 73.77
CA TYR A 4 -13.54 -3.81 72.39
C TYR A 4 -13.02 -5.14 71.84
N SER A 5 -13.83 -5.86 71.06
CA SER A 5 -13.39 -6.55 69.82
C SER A 5 -14.57 -7.14 69.04
N ILE A 6 -14.67 -6.62 67.83
CA ILE A 6 -15.21 -7.10 66.55
C ILE A 6 -15.52 -8.60 66.44
N LEU A 7 -16.71 -8.91 65.91
CA LEU A 7 -16.99 -10.08 65.08
C LEU A 7 -18.13 -9.75 64.11
N THR A 8 -17.77 -9.49 62.85
CA THR A 8 -18.69 -9.43 61.72
C THR A 8 -18.81 -10.83 61.11
N THR A 9 -20.00 -11.44 61.22
CA THR A 9 -20.36 -12.68 60.55
C THR A 9 -21.25 -12.41 59.34
N PHE A 10 -20.92 -13.12 58.26
CA PHE A 10 -21.60 -13.20 56.97
C PHE A 10 -23.09 -13.55 57.08
N THR A 11 -23.91 -12.93 56.22
CA THR A 11 -25.08 -13.59 55.63
C THR A 11 -25.17 -13.29 54.13
N ILE A 12 -25.10 -14.37 53.36
CA ILE A 12 -25.26 -14.44 51.91
C ILE A 12 -26.75 -14.25 51.60
N GLY A 13 -27.07 -13.21 50.83
CA GLY A 13 -28.39 -12.99 50.25
C GLY A 13 -28.29 -13.06 48.72
N ILE A 14 -28.69 -14.19 48.15
CA ILE A 14 -28.83 -14.37 46.70
C ILE A 14 -30.04 -13.54 46.25
N LEU A 15 -29.77 -12.40 45.58
CA LEU A 15 -30.78 -11.66 44.83
C LEU A 15 -30.51 -11.85 43.35
N ARG A 16 -31.32 -12.71 42.73
CA ARG A 16 -31.50 -12.78 41.28
C ARG A 16 -31.97 -11.40 40.79
N HIS A 17 -31.08 -10.63 40.20
CA HIS A 17 -31.48 -9.53 39.33
C HIS A 17 -31.68 -10.11 37.94
N SER A 18 -32.95 -10.28 37.58
CA SER A 18 -33.38 -10.35 36.19
C SER A 18 -33.18 -8.97 35.57
N SER A 19 -31.97 -8.67 35.12
CA SER A 19 -31.76 -7.56 34.20
C SER A 19 -32.28 -7.98 32.84
N ALA A 20 -33.47 -7.48 32.50
CA ALA A 20 -33.93 -7.42 31.12
C ALA A 20 -32.89 -6.62 30.33
N ILE A 21 -32.03 -7.32 29.60
CA ILE A 21 -31.22 -6.71 28.54
C ILE A 21 -32.24 -6.27 27.51
N SER A 22 -32.51 -4.96 27.45
CA SER A 22 -33.20 -4.38 26.32
C SER A 22 -32.36 -4.70 25.09
N ASN A 23 -32.87 -5.58 24.24
CA ASN A 23 -32.42 -5.79 22.87
C ASN A 23 -32.71 -4.52 22.05
N GLY A 24 -32.02 -3.44 22.38
CA GLY A 24 -31.94 -2.25 21.56
C GLY A 24 -30.92 -2.51 20.46
N SER A 25 -31.33 -3.26 19.43
CA SER A 25 -30.65 -3.22 18.14
C SER A 25 -30.78 -1.78 17.64
N LEU A 26 -29.72 -0.99 17.78
CA LEU A 26 -29.56 0.21 16.97
C LEU A 26 -29.33 -0.29 15.55
N ASN A 27 -30.44 -0.32 14.81
CA ASN A 27 -30.58 -0.99 13.51
C ASN A 27 -30.11 -0.08 12.35
N HIS A 28 -28.99 0.62 12.54
CA HIS A 28 -28.39 1.47 11.52
C HIS A 28 -26.95 1.03 11.31
N SER A 29 -26.77 0.02 10.45
CA SER A 29 -25.45 -0.44 10.02
C SER A 29 -24.67 0.64 9.26
N LEU A 30 -25.34 1.66 8.69
CA LEU A 30 -24.71 2.89 8.22
C LEU A 30 -25.22 4.06 9.08
N ASN A 31 -24.31 4.85 9.65
CA ASN A 31 -24.66 5.94 10.57
C ASN A 31 -25.19 7.22 9.88
N GLY A 32 -25.34 7.20 8.55
CA GLY A 32 -25.75 8.33 7.72
C GLY A 32 -24.57 8.95 6.95
N TRP A 33 -24.89 9.71 5.90
CA TRP A 33 -23.91 10.50 5.16
C TRP A 33 -23.81 11.90 5.77
N TYR A 34 -22.59 12.32 6.09
CA TYR A 34 -22.28 13.63 6.65
C TYR A 34 -21.36 14.38 5.70
N SER A 35 -21.63 15.67 5.47
CA SER A 35 -20.70 16.51 4.71
C SER A 35 -19.33 16.51 5.40
N CYS A 36 -18.29 16.27 4.60
CA CYS A 36 -16.90 16.28 5.03
C CYS A 36 -16.03 16.95 3.95
N TYR A 37 -14.72 17.04 4.23
CA TYR A 37 -13.75 17.61 3.29
C TYR A 37 -13.25 16.54 2.32
N GLU A 38 -12.94 16.97 1.09
CA GLU A 38 -12.30 16.13 0.07
C GLU A 38 -10.99 15.55 0.62
N PHE A 39 -10.15 16.41 1.21
CA PHE A 39 -8.89 16.03 1.85
C PHE A 39 -9.01 15.98 3.38
N THR A 40 -8.46 14.92 3.98
CA THR A 40 -8.45 14.71 5.43
C THR A 40 -7.40 15.56 6.12
N PHE A 41 -6.26 15.78 5.46
CA PHE A 41 -5.16 16.58 5.98
C PHE A 41 -5.08 17.90 5.20
N SER A 42 -4.84 19.00 5.91
CA SER A 42 -4.58 20.29 5.28
C SER A 42 -3.11 20.39 4.87
N ASN A 43 -2.83 20.72 3.62
CA ASN A 43 -1.48 21.13 3.21
C ASN A 43 -1.14 22.46 3.89
N ALA A 44 0.09 22.62 4.38
CA ALA A 44 0.55 23.87 4.97
C ALA A 44 0.60 24.95 3.88
N GLY A 45 -0.42 25.82 3.83
CA GLY A 45 -0.48 26.95 2.90
C GLY A 45 -1.82 27.12 2.18
N ASP A 46 -2.61 26.05 2.04
CA ASP A 46 -3.92 26.14 1.37
C ASP A 46 -5.03 26.53 2.35
N SER A 47 -5.34 27.83 2.34
CA SER A 47 -6.49 28.40 3.03
C SER A 47 -7.71 28.51 2.11
N SER A 48 -8.02 27.44 1.37
CA SER A 48 -9.20 27.36 0.50
C SER A 48 -9.93 26.02 0.57
N GLY A 49 -10.17 25.50 1.77
CA GLY A 49 -11.15 24.43 1.95
C GLY A 49 -12.56 25.02 2.12
N GLN A 50 -13.28 25.27 1.04
CA GLN A 50 -14.75 25.30 1.12
C GLN A 50 -15.17 23.87 1.45
N GLY A 51 -15.46 23.56 2.72
CA GLY A 51 -16.06 22.27 3.06
C GLY A 51 -17.41 22.10 2.37
N GLY A 52 -17.72 20.92 1.84
CA GLY A 52 -19.06 20.69 1.27
C GLY A 52 -19.19 19.58 0.22
N ASP A 53 -18.12 19.27 -0.53
CA ASP A 53 -18.26 18.50 -1.77
C ASP A 53 -18.09 16.98 -1.61
N ALA A 54 -17.58 16.52 -0.45
CA ALA A 54 -17.52 15.11 -0.08
C ALA A 54 -18.51 14.77 1.04
N GLU A 55 -18.88 13.48 1.11
CA GLU A 55 -19.70 12.91 2.16
C GLU A 55 -18.99 11.71 2.80
N CYS A 56 -19.06 11.61 4.12
CA CYS A 56 -18.41 10.58 4.91
C CYS A 56 -19.43 9.84 5.77
N ALA A 57 -19.18 8.56 6.05
CA ALA A 57 -20.03 7.72 6.87
C ALA A 57 -19.21 6.67 7.64
N ILE A 58 -19.80 6.15 8.72
CA ILE A 58 -19.35 4.94 9.39
C ILE A 58 -20.31 3.80 9.08
N TYR A 59 -19.75 2.74 8.50
CA TYR A 59 -20.39 1.48 8.21
C TYR A 59 -20.01 0.45 9.29
N THR A 60 -20.93 0.17 10.21
CA THR A 60 -20.74 -0.84 11.26
C THR A 60 -21.07 -2.23 10.71
N VAL A 61 -20.08 -3.12 10.74
CA VAL A 61 -20.12 -4.48 10.21
C VAL A 61 -19.85 -5.52 11.30
N PRO A 62 -20.24 -6.80 11.10
CA PRO A 62 -19.79 -7.87 11.99
C PRO A 62 -18.26 -7.96 12.01
N LEU A 63 -17.66 -8.14 13.19
CA LEU A 63 -16.24 -8.46 13.32
C LEU A 63 -15.93 -9.76 12.56
N CYS A 64 -16.81 -10.77 12.70
CA CYS A 64 -16.70 -12.05 12.00
C CYS A 64 -17.87 -12.32 11.08
N TYR A 65 -17.57 -12.42 9.78
CA TYR A 65 -18.52 -12.86 8.77
C TYR A 65 -18.71 -14.39 8.81
N PRO A 66 -19.95 -14.89 8.57
CA PRO A 66 -20.22 -16.33 8.53
C PRO A 66 -19.32 -17.04 7.51
N GLY A 67 -18.67 -18.13 7.93
CA GLY A 67 -17.79 -18.93 7.07
C GLY A 67 -16.35 -18.42 6.95
N ILE A 68 -16.05 -17.21 7.44
CA ILE A 68 -14.69 -16.65 7.44
C ILE A 68 -14.02 -16.85 8.80
N CYS A 69 -14.67 -16.42 9.89
CA CYS A 69 -14.13 -16.57 11.24
C CYS A 69 -15.22 -16.80 12.30
N LYS A 70 -14.79 -17.11 13.52
CA LYS A 70 -15.70 -17.32 14.66
C LYS A 70 -15.57 -16.21 15.68
N LEU A 71 -16.69 -15.59 16.03
CA LEU A 71 -16.73 -14.58 17.08
C LEU A 71 -16.37 -15.20 18.44
N SER A 72 -15.35 -14.64 19.10
CA SER A 72 -14.98 -14.99 20.46
C SER A 72 -15.99 -14.44 21.47
N ALA A 73 -16.18 -15.13 22.60
CA ALA A 73 -17.12 -14.71 23.64
C ALA A 73 -16.76 -13.38 24.32
N PHE A 74 -15.52 -12.91 24.16
CA PHE A 74 -15.00 -11.68 24.76
C PHE A 74 -14.75 -10.56 23.75
N ALA A 75 -14.86 -10.86 22.45
CA ALA A 75 -14.62 -9.87 21.41
C ALA A 75 -15.87 -9.02 21.20
N GLU A 76 -15.67 -7.74 20.88
CA GLU A 76 -16.76 -6.90 20.39
C GLU A 76 -17.32 -7.51 19.10
N PRO A 77 -18.66 -7.59 18.97
CA PRO A 77 -19.27 -8.32 17.85
C PRO A 77 -19.15 -7.61 16.51
N THR A 78 -18.76 -6.33 16.52
CA THR A 78 -18.76 -5.44 15.35
C THR A 78 -17.49 -4.61 15.28
N VAL A 79 -17.18 -4.14 14.08
CA VAL A 79 -16.16 -3.12 13.81
C VAL A 79 -16.76 -2.02 12.96
N ASP A 80 -16.21 -0.83 13.11
CA ASP A 80 -16.58 0.34 12.33
C ASP A 80 -15.66 0.49 11.12
N ILE A 81 -16.26 0.71 9.95
CA ILE A 81 -15.58 0.94 8.67
C ILE A 81 -15.87 2.36 8.19
N PHE A 82 -14.83 3.16 7.99
CA PHE A 82 -14.97 4.49 7.42
C PHE A 82 -15.16 4.41 5.90
N VAL A 83 -16.13 5.17 5.39
CA VAL A 83 -16.42 5.29 3.96
C VAL A 83 -16.52 6.76 3.59
N LYS A 84 -15.90 7.15 2.49
CA LYS A 84 -16.00 8.50 1.90
C LYS A 84 -16.54 8.39 0.48
N ARG A 85 -17.30 9.39 0.05
CA ARG A 85 -17.68 9.56 -1.34
C ARG A 85 -17.66 11.02 -1.79
N ILE A 86 -17.41 11.24 -3.08
CA ILE A 86 -17.70 12.46 -3.80
C ILE A 86 -18.95 12.17 -4.65
N PRO A 87 -20.12 12.74 -4.33
CA PRO A 87 -21.35 12.46 -5.07
C PRO A 87 -21.34 13.09 -6.47
N ALA A 88 -21.99 12.44 -7.43
CA ALA A 88 -22.18 13.00 -8.76
C ALA A 88 -22.87 14.38 -8.70
N THR A 89 -22.38 15.34 -9.49
CA THR A 89 -22.87 16.72 -9.54
C THR A 89 -23.59 17.06 -10.86
N ALA A 90 -23.26 16.37 -11.95
CA ALA A 90 -23.91 16.55 -13.25
C ALA A 90 -25.19 15.71 -13.43
N GLY A 91 -25.54 14.86 -12.46
CA GLY A 91 -26.70 13.96 -12.50
C GLY A 91 -27.31 13.67 -11.13
N ASP A 92 -28.24 12.70 -11.08
CA ASP A 92 -28.81 12.22 -9.80
C ASP A 92 -27.88 11.17 -9.17
N THR A 93 -27.38 11.47 -7.97
CA THR A 93 -26.52 10.59 -7.17
C THR A 93 -27.15 9.21 -6.93
N LYS A 94 -28.48 9.08 -7.01
CA LYS A 94 -29.21 7.82 -6.86
C LYS A 94 -29.21 6.93 -8.11
N THR A 95 -28.80 7.45 -9.26
CA THR A 95 -28.77 6.70 -10.52
C THR A 95 -27.44 6.76 -11.24
N ALA A 96 -26.56 7.68 -10.86
CA ALA A 96 -25.21 7.77 -11.39
C ALA A 96 -24.41 6.48 -11.11
N ASN A 97 -23.55 6.11 -12.05
CA ASN A 97 -22.62 5.00 -11.84
C ASN A 97 -21.65 5.31 -10.70
N ASN A 98 -21.08 4.26 -10.11
CA ASN A 98 -20.16 4.37 -8.99
C ASN A 98 -18.76 3.91 -9.40
N VAL A 99 -17.74 4.59 -8.90
CA VAL A 99 -16.35 4.10 -8.96
C VAL A 99 -15.83 3.97 -7.53
N TRP A 100 -15.20 2.85 -7.20
CA TRP A 100 -14.58 2.59 -5.91
C TRP A 100 -13.08 2.56 -6.05
N LEU A 101 -12.34 3.36 -5.28
CA LEU A 101 -10.89 3.33 -5.24
C LEU A 101 -10.47 2.68 -3.92
N LEU A 102 -9.67 1.62 -4.01
CA LEU A 102 -9.22 0.82 -2.86
C LEU A 102 -7.71 0.92 -2.71
N GLN A 103 -7.27 1.32 -1.51
CA GLN A 103 -5.87 1.61 -1.27
C GLN A 103 -5.05 0.33 -1.07
N GLY A 104 -3.77 0.45 -1.44
CA GLY A 104 -2.72 -0.53 -1.21
C GLY A 104 -2.16 -0.56 0.22
N GLY A 105 -0.88 -0.89 0.31
CA GLY A 105 -0.16 -1.16 1.56
C GLY A 105 0.29 -2.61 1.61
N PRO A 106 -0.40 -3.53 2.31
CA PRO A 106 -1.61 -3.36 3.13
C PRO A 106 -1.43 -2.41 4.32
N GLY A 107 -2.52 -2.08 5.03
CA GLY A 107 -2.41 -1.30 6.27
C GLY A 107 -2.44 0.22 6.09
N TYR A 108 -2.34 0.74 4.86
CA TYR A 108 -2.49 2.17 4.60
C TYR A 108 -3.97 2.61 4.64
N PRO A 109 -4.25 3.82 5.13
CA PRO A 109 -5.57 4.44 5.04
C PRO A 109 -5.87 4.91 3.60
N SER A 110 -7.14 5.09 3.26
CA SER A 110 -7.55 5.61 1.94
C SER A 110 -7.25 7.10 1.71
N THR A 111 -6.58 7.77 2.65
CA THR A 111 -6.27 9.20 2.53
C THR A 111 -5.36 9.51 1.33
N ALA A 112 -4.43 8.63 1.00
CA ALA A 112 -3.59 8.75 -0.19
C ALA A 112 -4.38 8.81 -1.52
N LEU A 113 -5.59 8.22 -1.57
CA LEU A 113 -6.43 8.20 -2.78
C LEU A 113 -7.32 9.45 -2.92
N GLU A 114 -7.34 10.35 -1.94
CA GLU A 114 -8.29 11.48 -1.93
C GLU A 114 -8.03 12.45 -3.09
N ALA A 115 -6.77 12.62 -3.50
CA ALA A 115 -6.40 13.38 -4.70
C ALA A 115 -6.95 12.72 -5.98
N ASP A 116 -6.74 11.41 -6.12
CA ASP A 116 -7.23 10.64 -7.27
C ASP A 116 -8.76 10.67 -7.36
N MET A 117 -9.45 10.64 -6.22
CA MET A 117 -10.91 10.76 -6.18
C MET A 117 -11.39 12.09 -6.77
N VAL A 118 -10.76 13.20 -6.38
CA VAL A 118 -11.10 14.55 -6.86
C VAL A 118 -10.77 14.70 -8.34
N GLU A 119 -9.59 14.23 -8.75
CA GLU A 119 -9.16 14.26 -10.14
C GLU A 119 -10.11 13.45 -11.03
N LEU A 120 -10.37 12.20 -10.68
CA LEU A 120 -11.27 11.32 -11.44
C LEU A 120 -12.67 11.92 -11.54
N HIS A 121 -13.23 12.42 -10.43
CA HIS A 121 -14.55 13.06 -10.45
C HIS A 121 -14.56 14.30 -11.36
N THR A 122 -13.50 15.09 -11.35
CA THR A 122 -13.35 16.29 -12.19
C THR A 122 -13.23 15.94 -13.67
N GLN A 123 -12.37 14.98 -14.02
CA GLN A 123 -12.17 14.55 -15.41
C GLN A 123 -13.42 13.87 -15.99
N LEU A 124 -14.24 13.24 -15.15
CA LEU A 124 -15.56 12.70 -15.53
C LEU A 124 -16.69 13.73 -15.49
N GLU A 125 -16.37 15.02 -15.35
CA GLU A 125 -17.31 16.15 -15.30
C GLU A 125 -18.42 15.95 -14.24
N GLY A 126 -18.09 15.27 -13.14
CA GLY A 126 -19.00 14.98 -12.04
C GLY A 126 -20.18 14.07 -12.40
N THR A 127 -20.04 13.21 -13.41
CA THR A 127 -21.10 12.29 -13.88
C THR A 127 -21.26 11.02 -13.05
N VAL A 128 -20.26 10.69 -12.20
CA VAL A 128 -20.23 9.47 -11.38
C VAL A 128 -20.13 9.81 -9.90
N ASN A 129 -20.55 8.90 -9.04
CA ASN A 129 -20.19 8.93 -7.63
C ASN A 129 -18.83 8.24 -7.45
N VAL A 130 -17.88 8.88 -6.79
CA VAL A 130 -16.57 8.28 -6.49
C VAL A 130 -16.52 7.92 -5.01
N TYR A 131 -16.15 6.69 -4.68
CA TYR A 131 -16.11 6.15 -3.32
C TYR A 131 -14.70 5.69 -2.96
N THR A 132 -14.38 5.76 -1.68
CA THR A 132 -13.29 5.00 -1.08
C THR A 132 -13.67 4.55 0.33
N MET A 133 -12.87 3.66 0.91
CA MET A 133 -13.01 3.23 2.28
C MET A 133 -11.66 2.93 2.92
N ASP A 134 -11.56 3.19 4.22
CA ASP A 134 -10.47 2.63 5.00
C ASP A 134 -10.80 1.16 5.25
N HIS A 135 -9.96 0.26 4.76
CA HIS A 135 -10.14 -1.17 5.00
C HIS A 135 -10.26 -1.44 6.50
N ARG A 136 -10.99 -2.50 6.89
CA ARG A 136 -11.00 -2.94 8.28
C ARG A 136 -9.55 -3.03 8.81
N GLY A 137 -9.30 -2.44 9.98
CA GLY A 137 -7.97 -2.41 10.55
C GLY A 137 -7.08 -1.24 10.12
N THR A 138 -7.53 -0.35 9.24
CA THR A 138 -6.77 0.83 8.77
C THR A 138 -7.47 2.14 9.07
N GLY A 139 -6.71 3.22 9.13
CA GLY A 139 -7.21 4.59 9.12
C GLY A 139 -8.24 4.91 10.18
N ARG A 140 -9.32 5.53 9.71
CA ARG A 140 -10.49 5.98 10.48
C ARG A 140 -11.46 4.83 10.77
N SER A 141 -11.24 3.65 10.19
CA SER A 141 -11.93 2.41 10.60
C SER A 141 -11.41 1.95 11.97
N THR A 142 -11.96 0.87 12.50
CA THR A 142 -11.41 0.24 13.71
C THR A 142 -9.98 -0.24 13.43
N LEU A 143 -9.01 0.57 13.85
CA LEU A 143 -7.58 0.33 13.61
C LEU A 143 -7.13 -0.98 14.24
N PHE A 144 -6.39 -1.79 13.47
CA PHE A 144 -5.82 -3.03 13.94
C PHE A 144 -4.51 -2.74 14.66
N ASP A 145 -4.58 -2.65 15.98
CA ASP A 145 -3.44 -2.27 16.80
C ASP A 145 -3.41 -2.98 18.16
N CYS A 146 -2.20 -3.15 18.70
CA CYS A 146 -1.89 -3.72 20.00
C CYS A 146 -1.73 -2.63 21.06
N VAL A 147 -2.81 -1.90 21.32
CA VAL A 147 -2.82 -0.72 22.21
C VAL A 147 -2.25 -1.03 23.60
N ALA A 148 -2.54 -2.20 24.17
CA ALA A 148 -2.04 -2.53 25.50
C ALA A 148 -0.56 -2.94 25.49
N ALA A 149 -0.06 -3.49 24.38
CA ALA A 149 1.34 -3.86 24.22
C ALA A 149 2.22 -2.70 23.70
N GLN A 150 1.61 -1.66 23.11
CA GLN A 150 2.27 -0.44 22.61
C GLN A 150 3.36 -0.70 21.55
N ILE A 151 3.26 -1.81 20.81
CA ILE A 151 4.31 -2.34 19.92
C ILE A 151 4.61 -1.48 18.69
N THR A 152 3.68 -0.61 18.30
CA THR A 152 3.77 0.31 17.14
C THR A 152 3.93 1.76 17.57
N THR A 153 4.19 2.02 18.86
CA THR A 153 4.32 3.38 19.39
C THR A 153 5.77 3.83 19.35
N THR A 154 6.02 5.14 19.22
CA THR A 154 7.39 5.70 19.23
C THR A 154 8.19 5.45 20.51
N GLY A 155 7.57 4.90 21.56
CA GLY A 155 8.24 4.45 22.78
C GLY A 155 8.76 3.00 22.73
N SER A 156 8.42 2.21 21.70
CA SER A 156 9.00 0.87 21.48
C SER A 156 10.48 0.96 21.09
N LYS A 157 11.19 -0.16 21.25
CA LYS A 157 12.62 -0.30 20.96
C LYS A 157 12.99 0.03 19.51
N LEU A 158 12.11 -0.28 18.55
CA LEU A 158 12.31 0.04 17.12
C LEU A 158 11.38 1.16 16.65
N GLY A 159 10.85 1.97 17.57
CA GLY A 159 9.89 3.01 17.24
C GLY A 159 8.58 2.42 16.72
N ARG A 160 8.17 2.79 15.50
CA ARG A 160 6.94 2.24 14.90
C ARG A 160 7.13 0.87 14.25
N ASP A 161 8.38 0.46 14.02
CA ASP A 161 8.71 -0.89 13.57
C ASP A 161 8.57 -1.89 14.72
N ILE A 162 8.28 -3.14 14.37
CA ILE A 162 7.95 -4.17 15.35
C ILE A 162 9.20 -4.94 15.74
N ASP A 163 9.59 -4.88 17.02
CA ASP A 163 10.60 -5.79 17.56
C ASP A 163 9.99 -7.20 17.75
N PRO A 164 10.59 -8.27 17.17
CA PRO A 164 10.13 -9.64 17.36
C PRO A 164 9.94 -10.05 18.84
N ALA A 165 10.69 -9.45 19.77
CA ALA A 165 10.57 -9.72 21.20
C ALA A 165 9.27 -9.21 21.84
N GLU A 166 8.58 -8.25 21.20
CA GLU A 166 7.32 -7.65 21.69
C GLU A 166 6.08 -8.41 21.20
N VAL A 167 6.25 -9.22 20.14
CA VAL A 167 5.19 -10.02 19.50
C VAL A 167 4.41 -10.91 20.48
N PRO A 168 5.02 -11.60 21.46
CA PRO A 168 4.25 -12.44 22.40
C PRO A 168 3.20 -11.67 23.20
N SER A 169 3.50 -10.43 23.60
CA SER A 169 2.57 -9.58 24.35
C SER A 169 1.44 -9.07 23.44
N CYS A 170 1.78 -8.65 22.22
CA CYS A 170 0.82 -8.20 21.22
C CYS A 170 -0.11 -9.34 20.77
N ALA A 171 0.42 -10.54 20.54
CA ALA A 171 -0.39 -11.72 20.21
C ALA A 171 -1.43 -12.00 21.30
N LYS A 172 -1.06 -11.89 22.58
CA LYS A 172 -2.00 -12.03 23.69
C LYS A 172 -3.08 -10.94 23.68
N ASP A 173 -2.70 -9.68 23.44
CA ASP A 173 -3.62 -8.55 23.36
C ASP A 173 -4.67 -8.76 22.26
N LEU A 174 -4.21 -9.05 21.03
CA LEU A 174 -5.08 -9.28 19.87
C LEU A 174 -6.03 -10.46 20.07
N ARG A 175 -5.57 -11.56 20.68
CA ARG A 175 -6.44 -12.72 20.95
C ARG A 175 -7.51 -12.41 21.98
N MET A 176 -7.21 -11.55 22.95
CA MET A 176 -8.22 -11.08 23.91
C MET A 176 -9.22 -10.11 23.27
N LYS A 177 -8.75 -9.24 22.37
CA LYS A 177 -9.57 -8.19 21.74
C LYS A 177 -10.45 -8.72 20.61
N TYR A 178 -9.88 -9.52 19.71
CA TYR A 178 -10.52 -9.92 18.46
C TYR A 178 -10.76 -11.43 18.35
N GLY A 179 -10.02 -12.25 19.10
CA GLY A 179 -10.10 -13.70 18.99
C GLY A 179 -9.50 -14.19 17.69
N ASP A 180 -10.33 -14.59 16.73
CA ASP A 180 -9.88 -15.11 15.43
C ASP A 180 -9.48 -13.96 14.50
N LEU A 181 -8.20 -13.89 14.12
CA LEU A 181 -7.66 -12.82 13.28
C LEU A 181 -8.04 -12.92 11.80
N ALA A 182 -8.70 -14.00 11.35
CA ALA A 182 -9.37 -14.01 10.05
C ALA A 182 -10.47 -12.92 9.95
N SER A 183 -10.88 -12.34 11.08
CA SER A 183 -11.69 -11.11 11.14
C SER A 183 -11.04 -9.91 10.44
N PHE A 184 -9.72 -9.89 10.24
CA PHE A 184 -8.99 -8.86 9.49
C PHE A 184 -8.34 -9.39 8.20
N SER A 185 -8.76 -10.55 7.71
CA SER A 185 -8.27 -11.13 6.46
C SER A 185 -8.66 -10.31 5.23
N THR A 186 -7.95 -10.54 4.12
CA THR A 186 -8.32 -10.02 2.78
C THR A 186 -9.76 -10.36 2.41
N THR A 187 -10.25 -11.58 2.72
CA THR A 187 -11.65 -11.97 2.45
C THR A 187 -12.64 -11.19 3.30
N SER A 188 -12.31 -10.95 4.58
CA SER A 188 -13.08 -10.09 5.45
C SER A 188 -13.16 -8.65 4.88
N ALA A 189 -12.04 -8.07 4.43
CA ALA A 189 -12.03 -6.74 3.80
C ALA A 189 -12.87 -6.69 2.49
N ALA A 190 -12.69 -7.66 1.59
CA ALA A 190 -13.49 -7.75 0.37
C ALA A 190 -15.00 -7.94 0.65
N THR A 191 -15.35 -8.64 1.74
CA THR A 191 -16.74 -8.82 2.17
C THR A 191 -17.36 -7.52 2.66
N ASP A 192 -16.60 -6.61 3.29
CA ASP A 192 -17.11 -5.28 3.64
C ASP A 192 -17.53 -4.51 2.39
N ILE A 193 -16.68 -4.49 1.37
CA ILE A 193 -16.95 -3.82 0.09
C ILE A 193 -18.17 -4.44 -0.59
N SER A 194 -18.19 -5.77 -0.74
CA SER A 194 -19.31 -6.49 -1.37
C SER A 194 -20.63 -6.21 -0.67
N THR A 195 -20.63 -6.25 0.67
CA THR A 195 -21.84 -6.00 1.45
C THR A 195 -22.26 -4.54 1.47
N PHE A 196 -21.30 -3.60 1.42
CA PHE A 196 -21.59 -2.18 1.27
C PHE A 196 -22.22 -1.90 -0.09
N ILE A 197 -21.58 -2.34 -1.18
CA ILE A 197 -22.10 -2.17 -2.55
C ILE A 197 -23.51 -2.74 -2.64
N SER A 198 -23.75 -3.94 -2.12
CA SER A 198 -25.06 -4.59 -2.18
C SER A 198 -26.15 -3.88 -1.37
N LYS A 199 -25.83 -3.21 -0.27
CA LYS A 199 -26.85 -2.72 0.69
C LYS A 199 -26.99 -1.20 0.74
N PHE A 200 -25.91 -0.46 0.50
CA PHE A 200 -25.84 0.99 0.75
C PHE A 200 -25.41 1.80 -0.47
N SER A 201 -24.95 1.16 -1.55
CA SER A 201 -24.85 1.86 -2.84
C SER A 201 -26.24 2.19 -3.39
N ASN A 202 -26.27 2.98 -4.46
CA ASN A 202 -27.50 3.38 -5.13
C ASN A 202 -28.10 2.29 -6.06
N GLY A 203 -27.46 1.13 -6.17
CA GLY A 203 -27.89 0.03 -7.04
C GLY A 203 -27.54 0.20 -8.53
N ALA A 204 -26.87 1.29 -8.91
CA ALA A 204 -26.30 1.48 -10.24
C ALA A 204 -25.02 0.64 -10.43
N SER A 205 -24.54 0.61 -11.67
CA SER A 205 -23.28 -0.07 -12.01
C SER A 205 -22.11 0.49 -11.22
N SER A 206 -21.22 -0.40 -10.79
CA SER A 206 -20.01 -0.05 -10.04
C SER A 206 -18.78 -0.55 -10.78
N ILE A 207 -17.74 0.26 -10.83
CA ILE A 207 -16.38 -0.14 -11.21
C ILE A 207 -15.52 -0.08 -9.96
N VAL A 208 -14.66 -1.09 -9.76
CA VAL A 208 -13.79 -1.15 -8.58
C VAL A 208 -12.33 -1.13 -9.03
N TYR A 209 -11.66 -0.04 -8.68
CA TYR A 209 -10.22 0.18 -8.84
C TYR A 209 -9.49 -0.21 -7.56
N GLY A 210 -8.37 -0.90 -7.69
CA GLY A 210 -7.44 -1.15 -6.59
C GLY A 210 -6.00 -0.98 -7.06
N VAL A 211 -5.18 -0.35 -6.22
CA VAL A 211 -3.75 -0.13 -6.47
C VAL A 211 -2.91 -0.97 -5.51
N SER A 212 -1.79 -1.54 -5.97
CA SER A 212 -0.87 -2.28 -5.09
C SER A 212 -1.61 -3.40 -4.35
N TYR A 213 -1.45 -3.57 -3.03
CA TYR A 213 -2.26 -4.53 -2.26
C TYR A 213 -3.80 -4.42 -2.48
N GLY A 214 -4.33 -3.26 -2.85
CA GLY A 214 -5.73 -3.06 -3.20
C GLY A 214 -6.18 -3.99 -4.35
N THR A 215 -5.27 -4.37 -5.25
CA THR A 215 -5.53 -5.33 -6.33
C THR A 215 -5.84 -6.71 -5.77
N VAL A 216 -5.18 -7.14 -4.68
CA VAL A 216 -5.45 -8.42 -4.00
C VAL A 216 -6.84 -8.42 -3.37
N VAL A 217 -7.29 -7.28 -2.86
CA VAL A 217 -8.66 -7.10 -2.35
C VAL A 217 -9.68 -7.12 -3.49
N VAL A 218 -9.37 -6.51 -4.63
CA VAL A 218 -10.18 -6.57 -5.86
C VAL A 218 -10.30 -8.00 -6.38
N GLU A 219 -9.20 -8.74 -6.48
CA GLU A 219 -9.20 -10.17 -6.84
C GLU A 219 -10.11 -10.97 -5.90
N ARG A 220 -10.03 -10.69 -4.59
CA ARG A 220 -10.89 -11.35 -3.60
C ARG A 220 -12.36 -10.94 -3.75
N LEU A 221 -12.65 -9.71 -4.12
CA LEU A 221 -14.00 -9.24 -4.43
C LEU A 221 -14.57 -9.92 -5.68
N MET A 222 -13.75 -10.18 -6.70
CA MET A 222 -14.16 -10.92 -7.90
C MET A 222 -14.66 -12.33 -7.54
N HIS A 223 -13.99 -13.03 -6.61
CA HIS A 223 -14.46 -14.31 -6.08
C HIS A 223 -15.84 -14.24 -5.40
N LEU A 224 -16.20 -13.08 -4.85
CA LEU A 224 -17.52 -12.84 -4.24
C LEU A 224 -18.59 -12.46 -5.27
N ASN A 225 -18.20 -12.13 -6.50
CA ASN A 225 -19.05 -11.82 -7.65
C ASN A 225 -20.26 -10.90 -7.32
N PRO A 226 -20.04 -9.69 -6.79
CA PRO A 226 -21.11 -8.72 -6.56
C PRO A 226 -21.81 -8.37 -7.89
N PRO A 227 -23.14 -8.58 -8.03
CA PRO A 227 -23.83 -8.47 -9.32
C PRO A 227 -23.81 -7.09 -9.98
N SER A 228 -23.68 -6.02 -9.20
CA SER A 228 -23.66 -4.64 -9.70
C SER A 228 -22.26 -4.17 -10.11
N VAL A 229 -21.21 -4.97 -9.88
CA VAL A 229 -19.87 -4.62 -10.34
C VAL A 229 -19.69 -5.08 -11.79
N VAL A 230 -19.45 -4.12 -12.67
CA VAL A 230 -19.35 -4.30 -14.13
C VAL A 230 -17.93 -4.10 -14.66
N GLY A 231 -17.00 -3.72 -13.81
CA GLY A 231 -15.60 -3.54 -14.19
C GLY A 231 -14.68 -3.58 -12.99
N TYR A 232 -13.49 -4.12 -13.20
CA TYR A 232 -12.40 -4.17 -12.22
C TYR A 232 -11.16 -3.55 -12.85
N VAL A 233 -10.52 -2.61 -12.14
CA VAL A 233 -9.24 -2.03 -12.56
C VAL A 233 -8.20 -2.41 -11.52
N LEU A 234 -7.12 -3.04 -11.97
CA LEU A 234 -6.00 -3.45 -11.13
C LEU A 234 -4.78 -2.67 -11.57
N ASP A 235 -4.32 -1.76 -10.73
CA ASP A 235 -3.17 -0.89 -10.99
C ASP A 235 -1.99 -1.32 -10.11
N SER A 236 -0.78 -1.37 -10.67
CA SER A 236 0.45 -1.79 -9.99
C SER A 236 0.25 -3.09 -9.20
N ILE A 237 0.30 -4.19 -9.94
CA ILE A 237 -0.40 -5.40 -9.56
C ILE A 237 0.34 -6.24 -8.53
N ALA A 238 -0.15 -6.20 -7.30
CA ALA A 238 0.03 -7.32 -6.38
C ALA A 238 -0.95 -8.44 -6.74
N THR A 239 -0.58 -9.70 -6.54
CA THR A 239 -1.51 -10.80 -6.80
C THR A 239 -1.33 -11.96 -5.85
N SER A 240 -2.47 -12.57 -5.49
CA SER A 240 -2.51 -13.85 -4.78
C SER A 240 -3.23 -14.95 -5.58
N SER A 241 -3.51 -14.74 -6.87
CA SER A 241 -4.38 -15.61 -7.67
C SER A 241 -3.63 -16.65 -8.51
N GLY A 242 -3.95 -17.92 -8.28
CA GLY A 242 -3.81 -19.04 -9.24
C GLY A 242 -2.42 -19.32 -9.82
N ALA A 243 -1.38 -18.61 -9.40
CA ALA A 243 -0.05 -18.75 -9.95
C ALA A 243 0.63 -20.04 -9.43
N PRO A 244 1.37 -20.77 -10.30
CA PRO A 244 2.32 -21.77 -9.85
C PRO A 244 3.28 -21.18 -8.80
N GLY A 245 3.78 -21.99 -7.87
CA GLY A 245 4.61 -21.48 -6.77
C GLY A 245 5.83 -20.67 -7.20
N ASN A 246 6.44 -20.97 -8.35
CA ASN A 246 7.58 -20.21 -8.90
C ASN A 246 7.18 -18.90 -9.63
N LYS A 247 5.89 -18.62 -9.75
CA LYS A 247 5.31 -17.39 -10.31
C LYS A 247 4.46 -16.62 -9.29
N PHE A 248 4.25 -17.19 -8.12
CA PHE A 248 3.51 -16.52 -7.05
C PHE A 248 4.31 -15.31 -6.57
N MET A 249 3.62 -14.21 -6.29
CA MET A 249 4.24 -12.99 -5.76
C MET A 249 4.47 -13.14 -4.27
N TYR A 250 5.62 -13.69 -3.91
CA TYR A 250 5.99 -13.81 -2.52
C TYR A 250 6.72 -12.55 -2.06
N TYR A 251 6.28 -11.98 -0.95
CA TYR A 251 6.97 -10.83 -0.36
C TYR A 251 8.40 -11.18 0.08
N SER A 252 8.74 -12.44 0.32
CA SER A 252 10.13 -12.83 0.58
C SER A 252 11.04 -12.69 -0.64
N THR A 253 10.51 -12.52 -1.86
CA THR A 253 11.31 -12.25 -3.09
C THR A 253 11.47 -10.77 -3.41
N TRP A 254 10.95 -9.87 -2.57
CA TRP A 254 10.92 -8.42 -2.81
C TRP A 254 12.27 -7.82 -3.21
N ASP A 255 13.36 -8.19 -2.54
CA ASP A 255 14.70 -7.70 -2.88
C ASP A 255 15.17 -8.20 -4.26
N THR A 256 14.83 -9.44 -4.63
CA THR A 256 15.08 -9.96 -5.97
C THR A 256 14.28 -9.19 -7.01
N ASP A 257 13.02 -8.89 -6.71
CA ASP A 257 12.10 -8.16 -7.58
C ASP A 257 12.58 -6.72 -7.83
N PHE A 258 13.01 -6.03 -6.76
CA PHE A 258 13.69 -4.73 -6.85
C PHE A 258 14.97 -4.82 -7.68
N GLY A 259 15.77 -5.87 -7.48
CA GLY A 259 17.01 -6.09 -8.23
C GLY A 259 16.77 -6.24 -9.73
N GLU A 260 15.78 -7.03 -10.13
CA GLU A 260 15.42 -7.22 -11.55
C GLU A 260 15.01 -5.90 -12.21
N VAL A 261 14.16 -5.10 -11.56
CA VAL A 261 13.72 -3.80 -12.08
C VAL A 261 14.87 -2.78 -12.05
N GLY A 262 15.69 -2.79 -11.01
CA GLY A 262 16.88 -1.95 -10.89
C GLY A 262 17.90 -2.21 -12.00
N GLU A 263 18.15 -3.47 -12.34
CA GLU A 263 18.99 -3.82 -13.48
C GLU A 263 18.38 -3.33 -14.80
N HIS A 264 17.07 -3.53 -15.02
CA HIS A 264 16.41 -3.02 -16.21
C HIS A 264 16.50 -1.49 -16.33
N PHE A 265 16.28 -0.77 -15.23
CA PHE A 265 16.47 0.68 -15.15
C PHE A 265 17.90 1.09 -15.53
N MET A 266 18.91 0.40 -14.97
CA MET A 266 20.32 0.72 -15.25
C MET A 266 20.72 0.42 -16.70
N GLU A 267 20.09 -0.56 -17.36
CA GLU A 267 20.28 -0.81 -18.80
C GLU A 267 19.78 0.37 -19.65
N LEU A 268 18.75 1.10 -19.21
CA LEU A 268 18.24 2.28 -19.92
C LEU A 268 19.25 3.44 -19.91
N CYS A 269 20.19 3.49 -18.96
CA CYS A 269 21.29 4.46 -18.97
C CYS A 269 22.10 4.43 -20.28
N ALA A 270 22.23 3.26 -20.92
CA ALA A 270 22.94 3.15 -22.20
C ALA A 270 22.17 3.80 -23.37
N GLN A 271 20.86 4.01 -23.21
CA GLN A 271 19.98 4.61 -24.21
C GLN A 271 19.85 6.13 -24.01
N ASP A 272 19.98 6.60 -22.77
CA ASP A 272 20.02 8.02 -22.43
C ASP A 272 21.41 8.62 -22.73
N LYS A 273 21.44 9.71 -23.50
CA LYS A 273 22.69 10.33 -23.93
C LYS A 273 23.52 10.86 -22.76
N THR A 274 22.89 11.58 -21.84
CA THR A 274 23.56 12.22 -20.70
C THR A 274 24.14 11.17 -19.77
N CYS A 275 23.38 10.11 -19.49
CA CYS A 275 23.82 9.01 -18.66
C CYS A 275 24.96 8.24 -19.33
N ASN A 276 24.78 7.81 -20.58
CA ASN A 276 25.77 7.01 -21.29
C ASN A 276 27.13 7.72 -21.44
N GLU A 277 27.17 9.05 -21.59
CA GLU A 277 28.41 9.83 -21.64
C GLU A 277 29.30 9.64 -20.40
N HIS A 278 28.71 9.37 -19.22
CA HIS A 278 29.42 9.20 -17.95
C HIS A 278 29.78 7.74 -17.64
N PHE A 279 29.22 6.78 -18.38
CA PHE A 279 29.39 5.33 -18.15
C PHE A 279 29.93 4.56 -19.37
N GLN A 280 30.69 5.24 -20.25
CA GLN A 280 31.23 4.64 -21.49
C GLN A 280 32.25 3.52 -21.25
N SER A 281 33.06 3.61 -20.18
CA SER A 281 34.12 2.62 -19.88
C SER A 281 33.59 1.38 -19.17
N THR A 282 32.60 1.59 -18.30
CA THR A 282 31.95 0.57 -17.46
C THR A 282 30.50 1.01 -17.34
N ASN A 283 29.55 0.14 -17.67
CA ASN A 283 28.13 0.49 -17.58
C ASN A 283 27.71 0.83 -16.13
N LEU A 284 26.52 1.42 -15.97
CA LEU A 284 26.03 1.89 -14.68
C LEU A 284 25.96 0.77 -13.63
N SER A 285 25.39 -0.39 -13.98
CA SER A 285 25.25 -1.55 -13.09
C SER A 285 26.60 -2.05 -12.57
N ALA A 286 27.57 -2.30 -13.45
CA ALA A 286 28.91 -2.73 -13.04
C ALA A 286 29.65 -1.65 -12.24
N THR A 287 29.39 -0.37 -12.50
CA THR A 287 29.95 0.73 -11.71
C THR A 287 29.37 0.76 -10.30
N LEU A 288 28.06 0.62 -10.16
CA LEU A 288 27.38 0.52 -8.87
C LEU A 288 27.91 -0.65 -8.04
N GLN A 289 28.03 -1.84 -8.64
CA GLN A 289 28.60 -3.01 -7.97
C GLN A 289 30.04 -2.77 -7.46
N ASN A 290 30.88 -2.09 -8.25
CA ASN A 290 32.24 -1.73 -7.82
C ASN A 290 32.22 -0.73 -6.65
N VAL A 291 31.31 0.25 -6.68
CA VAL A 291 31.13 1.22 -5.59
C VAL A 291 30.71 0.53 -4.30
N MET A 292 29.68 -0.33 -4.35
CA MET A 292 29.20 -1.08 -3.19
C MET A 292 30.30 -1.96 -2.60
N ALA A 293 31.07 -2.65 -3.44
CA ALA A 293 32.21 -3.46 -2.99
C ALA A 293 33.34 -2.65 -2.35
N THR A 294 33.46 -1.35 -2.68
CA THR A 294 34.52 -0.46 -2.16
C THR A 294 34.11 0.23 -0.86
N LEU A 295 32.83 0.55 -0.70
CA LEU A 295 32.32 1.28 0.46
C LEU A 295 32.20 0.43 1.74
N ASP A 296 32.33 -0.90 1.64
CA ASP A 296 31.99 -1.86 2.72
C ASP A 296 30.62 -1.54 3.36
N ASN A 297 29.71 -0.92 2.58
CA ASN A 297 28.40 -0.44 3.01
C ASN A 297 27.40 -0.64 1.88
N ASP A 298 26.18 -0.98 2.27
CA ASP A 298 25.05 -1.12 1.36
C ASP A 298 24.40 0.25 1.14
N LEU A 299 24.28 0.68 -0.12
CA LEU A 299 23.48 1.84 -0.52
C LEU A 299 22.03 1.39 -0.74
N SER A 300 21.38 0.86 0.31
CA SER A 300 19.96 0.52 0.23
C SER A 300 19.11 1.72 0.67
N SER A 301 18.29 2.23 -0.25
CA SER A 301 17.12 3.03 0.11
C SER A 301 16.04 2.83 -0.95
N PRO A 302 14.88 2.26 -0.59
CA PRO A 302 13.79 1.99 -1.53
C PRO A 302 13.23 3.26 -2.18
N HIS A 303 13.49 4.42 -1.58
CA HIS A 303 13.00 5.72 -2.04
C HIS A 303 13.72 6.20 -3.32
N VAL A 304 14.90 5.67 -3.62
CA VAL A 304 15.73 6.15 -4.74
C VAL A 304 15.18 5.67 -6.09
N LEU A 305 14.34 4.63 -6.12
CA LEU A 305 13.69 4.15 -7.36
C LEU A 305 12.34 4.81 -7.67
N LYS A 306 11.83 5.71 -6.80
CA LYS A 306 10.54 6.38 -7.02
C LYS A 306 10.70 7.68 -7.81
N ASP A 307 9.83 7.89 -8.79
CA ASP A 307 9.62 9.15 -9.51
C ASP A 307 10.92 9.83 -9.99
N GLU A 308 11.10 11.11 -9.67
CA GLU A 308 12.27 11.91 -10.05
C GLU A 308 13.54 11.47 -9.32
N ALA A 309 13.45 10.81 -8.16
CA ALA A 309 14.61 10.41 -7.37
C ALA A 309 15.51 9.41 -8.12
N ARG A 310 14.93 8.63 -9.05
CA ARG A 310 15.69 7.69 -9.88
C ARG A 310 16.68 8.39 -10.82
N THR A 311 16.40 9.63 -11.21
CA THR A 311 17.32 10.44 -12.03
C THR A 311 18.63 10.78 -11.29
N PHE A 312 18.65 10.64 -9.96
CA PHE A 312 19.84 10.85 -9.14
C PHE A 312 20.73 9.62 -9.02
N ILE A 313 20.23 8.42 -9.37
CA ILE A 313 21.02 7.17 -9.27
C ILE A 313 22.31 7.29 -10.09
N PRO A 314 22.28 7.63 -11.39
CA PRO A 314 23.51 7.66 -12.16
C PRO A 314 24.51 8.74 -11.69
N PRO A 315 24.11 10.01 -11.40
CA PRO A 315 25.01 11.00 -10.82
C PRO A 315 25.64 10.57 -9.49
N LEU A 316 24.85 9.97 -8.59
CA LEU A 316 25.34 9.46 -7.30
C LEU A 316 26.40 8.37 -7.51
N VAL A 317 26.10 7.36 -8.33
CA VAL A 317 27.02 6.26 -8.64
C VAL A 317 28.30 6.79 -9.30
N TYR A 318 28.17 7.74 -10.24
CA TYR A 318 29.30 8.36 -10.91
C TYR A 318 30.24 9.08 -9.94
N ARG A 319 29.69 9.93 -9.06
CA ARG A 319 30.48 10.69 -8.07
C ARG A 319 31.15 9.79 -7.04
N LEU A 320 30.43 8.79 -6.54
CA LEU A 320 31.01 7.80 -5.63
C LEU A 320 32.15 7.01 -6.28
N ASN A 321 32.00 6.63 -7.55
CA ASN A 321 33.01 5.88 -8.29
C ASN A 321 34.26 6.72 -8.61
N ARG A 322 34.11 8.00 -8.99
CA ARG A 322 35.27 8.85 -9.30
C ARG A 322 36.07 9.23 -8.06
N CYS A 323 35.44 9.20 -6.88
CA CYS A 323 36.09 9.37 -5.58
C CYS A 323 36.93 10.66 -5.48
N ASP A 324 36.39 11.78 -6.00
CA ASP A 324 37.07 13.08 -5.92
C ASP A 324 36.82 13.74 -4.56
N ALA A 325 37.84 14.43 -4.02
CA ALA A 325 37.73 15.08 -2.71
C ALA A 325 36.62 16.16 -2.68
N ASN A 326 36.31 16.79 -3.81
CA ASN A 326 35.25 17.80 -3.90
C ASN A 326 33.84 17.18 -3.89
N ASP A 327 33.69 15.87 -4.15
CA ASP A 327 32.39 15.20 -4.10
C ASP A 327 31.87 15.06 -2.68
N VAL A 328 32.74 15.10 -1.66
CA VAL A 328 32.31 15.04 -0.26
C VAL A 328 31.35 16.18 0.05
N ASP A 329 31.65 17.40 -0.42
CA ASP A 329 30.82 18.59 -0.18
C ASP A 329 29.50 18.55 -0.99
N VAL A 330 29.47 17.82 -2.12
CA VAL A 330 28.27 17.68 -2.97
C VAL A 330 27.36 16.54 -2.51
N LEU A 331 27.94 15.42 -2.07
CA LEU A 331 27.20 14.24 -1.63
C LEU A 331 26.70 14.36 -0.19
N SER A 332 27.35 15.17 0.65
CA SER A 332 26.91 15.36 2.04
C SER A 332 25.49 15.95 2.14
N PRO A 333 25.13 17.04 1.43
CA PRO A 333 23.75 17.53 1.36
C PRO A 333 22.78 16.48 0.82
N PHE A 334 23.18 15.71 -0.20
CA PHE A 334 22.35 14.67 -0.79
C PHE A 334 21.98 13.60 0.25
N LEU A 335 22.98 13.07 0.97
CA LEU A 335 22.77 12.06 2.01
C LEU A 335 21.92 12.59 3.17
N VAL A 336 22.09 13.86 3.56
CA VAL A 336 21.24 14.51 4.55
C VAL A 336 19.81 14.67 4.04
N GLY A 337 19.64 15.08 2.78
CA GLY A 337 18.34 15.22 2.14
C GLY A 337 17.57 13.90 2.09
N ILE A 338 18.21 12.84 1.57
CA ILE A 338 17.62 11.49 1.55
C ILE A 338 17.32 10.99 2.96
N SER A 339 18.24 11.14 3.92
CA SER A 339 17.99 10.74 5.30
C SER A 339 16.84 11.51 5.95
N THR A 340 16.67 12.79 5.60
CA THR A 340 15.56 13.63 6.09
C THR A 340 14.24 13.18 5.48
N LEU A 341 14.19 12.87 4.17
CA LEU A 341 12.99 12.30 3.54
C LEU A 341 12.60 10.98 4.21
N SER A 342 13.54 10.05 4.35
CA SER A 342 13.29 8.73 4.94
C SER A 342 12.92 8.78 6.43
N SER A 343 13.23 9.87 7.15
CA SER A 343 12.87 10.05 8.56
C SER A 343 11.72 11.04 8.78
N SER A 344 11.19 11.63 7.71
CA SER A 344 10.04 12.51 7.80
C SER A 344 8.81 11.68 8.18
N SER A 345 8.02 12.22 9.11
CA SER A 345 6.76 11.61 9.52
C SER A 345 5.62 12.44 8.94
N SER A 346 4.62 11.75 8.41
CA SER A 346 3.43 12.38 7.89
C SER A 346 2.29 12.32 8.92
N GLN A 347 1.24 13.12 8.72
CA GLN A 347 0.02 12.98 9.51
C GLN A 347 -0.68 11.63 9.24
N GLU A 348 -0.47 11.06 8.06
CA GLU A 348 -1.02 9.79 7.61
C GLU A 348 -0.43 8.60 8.38
N ASP A 349 0.80 8.69 8.85
CA ASP A 349 1.43 7.60 9.61
C ASP A 349 0.63 7.22 10.88
N ALA A 350 -0.12 8.17 11.45
CA ALA A 350 -0.97 7.91 12.62
C ALA A 350 -2.21 7.06 12.29
N PHE A 351 -2.53 6.96 11.00
CA PHE A 351 -3.67 6.23 10.44
C PHE A 351 -3.24 4.92 9.78
N GLN A 352 -1.95 4.67 9.60
CA GLN A 352 -1.43 3.39 9.11
C GLN A 352 -1.48 2.31 10.21
N SER A 353 -1.75 1.07 9.80
CA SER A 353 -1.57 -0.11 10.65
C SER A 353 -0.43 -1.01 10.15
N THR A 354 0.75 -0.82 10.74
CA THR A 354 1.91 -1.71 10.56
C THR A 354 1.61 -3.15 10.98
N LEU A 355 0.76 -3.33 12.00
CA LEU A 355 0.34 -4.67 12.44
C LEU A 355 -0.55 -5.37 11.42
N LEU A 356 -1.46 -4.65 10.77
CA LEU A 356 -2.30 -5.21 9.72
C LEU A 356 -1.45 -5.57 8.50
N TYR A 357 -0.48 -4.71 8.16
CA TYR A 357 0.48 -4.98 7.10
C TYR A 357 1.12 -6.36 7.27
N TYR A 358 1.76 -6.60 8.41
CA TYR A 358 2.42 -7.89 8.67
C TYR A 358 1.44 -9.06 8.85
N LEU A 359 0.26 -8.84 9.44
CA LEU A 359 -0.76 -9.88 9.53
C LEU A 359 -1.12 -10.42 8.15
N ILE A 360 -1.35 -9.52 7.18
CA ILE A 360 -1.76 -9.88 5.82
C ILE A 360 -0.58 -10.46 5.04
N ILE A 361 0.56 -9.78 5.02
CA ILE A 361 1.75 -10.25 4.27
C ILE A 361 2.15 -11.65 4.72
N PHE A 362 2.24 -11.89 6.03
CA PHE A 362 2.65 -13.21 6.55
C PHE A 362 1.60 -14.31 6.37
N SER A 363 0.31 -13.96 6.28
CA SER A 363 -0.75 -14.95 6.07
C SER A 363 -0.98 -15.27 4.59
N GLU A 364 -0.94 -14.27 3.71
CA GLU A 364 -1.32 -14.41 2.29
C GLU A 364 -0.11 -14.51 1.35
N MET A 365 0.96 -13.76 1.61
CA MET A 365 1.99 -13.46 0.61
C MET A 365 3.42 -13.87 1.01
N TRP A 366 3.61 -14.53 2.15
CA TRP A 366 4.93 -15.03 2.55
C TRP A 366 5.13 -16.50 2.13
N GLU A 367 6.36 -16.84 1.76
CA GLU A 367 6.75 -18.23 1.47
C GLU A 367 6.58 -19.11 2.70
N MET A 368 5.94 -20.26 2.53
CA MET A 368 5.76 -21.26 3.59
C MET A 368 6.17 -22.65 3.06
N PRO A 369 7.19 -23.32 3.62
CA PRO A 369 8.03 -22.87 4.74
C PRO A 369 8.86 -21.62 4.42
N THR A 370 9.17 -20.81 5.45
CA THR A 370 9.95 -19.59 5.25
C THR A 370 11.38 -19.89 4.77
N PRO A 371 11.94 -19.06 3.87
CA PRO A 371 13.36 -19.09 3.54
C PRO A 371 14.23 -18.89 4.78
N SER A 372 15.45 -19.42 4.73
CA SER A 372 16.45 -19.18 5.79
C SER A 372 16.91 -17.72 5.81
N THR A 373 17.43 -17.24 6.95
CA THR A 373 18.02 -15.89 7.04
C THR A 373 19.13 -15.69 6.00
N SER A 374 20.01 -16.69 5.82
CA SER A 374 21.08 -16.62 4.82
C SER A 374 20.56 -16.58 3.38
N GLU A 375 19.42 -17.22 3.09
CA GLU A 375 18.80 -17.11 1.77
C GLU A 375 18.24 -15.72 1.53
N MET A 376 17.59 -15.13 2.53
CA MET A 376 17.10 -13.74 2.43
C MET A 376 18.24 -12.73 2.30
N GLU A 377 19.33 -12.89 3.06
CA GLU A 377 20.55 -12.09 2.91
C GLU A 377 21.16 -12.23 1.50
N LEU A 378 21.12 -13.43 0.91
CA LEU A 378 21.57 -13.64 -0.47
C LEU A 378 20.65 -12.95 -1.49
N ARG A 379 19.33 -12.93 -1.27
CA ARG A 379 18.40 -12.19 -2.15
C ARG A 379 18.69 -10.69 -2.14
N PHE A 380 18.96 -10.14 -0.96
CA PHE A 380 19.38 -8.75 -0.78
C PHE A 380 20.75 -8.46 -1.44
N THR A 381 21.79 -9.21 -1.08
CA THR A 381 23.16 -8.94 -1.52
C THR A 381 23.44 -9.26 -3.00
N ASN A 382 22.61 -10.08 -3.65
CA ASN A 382 22.72 -10.33 -5.09
C ASN A 382 22.00 -9.28 -5.95
N ALA A 383 21.18 -8.41 -5.35
CA ALA A 383 20.48 -7.35 -6.06
C ALA A 383 21.33 -6.07 -6.07
N GLY A 384 21.49 -5.44 -7.24
CA GLY A 384 22.21 -4.17 -7.34
C GLY A 384 21.46 -3.01 -6.65
N ILE A 385 20.12 -3.07 -6.68
CA ILE A 385 19.24 -2.15 -5.95
C ILE A 385 18.19 -3.00 -5.23
N ALA A 386 18.02 -2.78 -3.93
CA ALA A 386 17.15 -3.56 -3.07
C ALA A 386 16.52 -2.69 -1.96
N ASP A 387 15.46 -3.20 -1.35
CA ASP A 387 14.75 -2.55 -0.24
C ASP A 387 15.41 -2.88 1.11
N GLY A 388 15.80 -4.14 1.29
CA GLY A 388 16.45 -4.64 2.51
C GLY A 388 15.49 -5.35 3.45
N ILE A 389 14.57 -6.16 2.92
CA ILE A 389 13.54 -6.84 3.73
C ILE A 389 14.04 -8.12 4.43
N TYR A 390 15.31 -8.49 4.25
CA TYR A 390 15.89 -9.69 4.83
C TYR A 390 15.69 -9.87 6.36
N PRO A 391 15.57 -8.83 7.21
CA PRO A 391 15.28 -9.01 8.63
C PRO A 391 13.87 -9.57 8.92
N TYR A 392 12.95 -9.52 7.95
CA TYR A 392 11.55 -9.90 8.15
C TYR A 392 11.36 -11.39 8.45
N THR A 393 12.32 -12.27 8.14
CA THR A 393 12.27 -13.69 8.57
C THR A 393 12.13 -13.81 10.09
N SER A 394 12.82 -12.96 10.85
CA SER A 394 12.73 -12.97 12.31
C SER A 394 11.34 -12.59 12.81
N LEU A 395 10.76 -11.56 12.20
CA LEU A 395 9.43 -11.08 12.51
C LEU A 395 8.36 -12.11 12.08
N TYR A 396 8.49 -12.68 10.90
CA TYR A 396 7.63 -13.77 10.40
C TYR A 396 7.60 -14.92 11.39
N CYS A 397 8.76 -15.43 11.83
CA CYS A 397 8.83 -16.55 12.76
C CYS A 397 8.20 -16.24 14.12
N ALA A 398 8.30 -14.99 14.59
CA ALA A 398 7.60 -14.53 15.79
C ALA A 398 6.07 -14.48 15.57
N PHE A 399 5.60 -13.97 14.43
CA PHE A 399 4.18 -13.85 14.11
C PHE A 399 3.51 -15.20 13.85
N SER A 400 4.06 -16.00 12.94
CA SER A 400 3.46 -17.23 12.44
C SER A 400 3.59 -18.40 13.41
N LYS A 401 4.68 -18.41 14.20
CA LYS A 401 5.11 -19.56 14.98
C LYS A 401 5.27 -20.82 14.12
N GLU A 402 5.65 -20.64 12.86
CA GLU A 402 5.89 -21.73 11.92
C GLU A 402 6.91 -22.72 12.49
N LYS A 403 6.65 -24.02 12.26
CA LYS A 403 7.57 -25.10 12.62
C LYS A 403 8.40 -25.48 11.41
N SER A 404 9.49 -24.78 11.21
CA SER A 404 10.46 -25.00 10.13
C SER A 404 11.88 -24.87 10.66
N PRO A 405 12.89 -25.46 10.01
CA PRO A 405 14.29 -25.32 10.44
C PRO A 405 14.73 -23.86 10.59
N ALA A 406 14.28 -22.97 9.69
CA ALA A 406 14.60 -21.55 9.75
C ALA A 406 14.01 -20.86 11.01
N CYS A 407 12.75 -21.13 11.35
CA CYS A 407 12.14 -20.56 12.55
C CYS A 407 12.61 -21.23 13.86
N ASP A 408 12.91 -22.52 13.82
CA ASP A 408 13.45 -23.26 14.96
C ASP A 408 14.86 -22.77 15.36
N GLU A 409 15.67 -22.35 14.39
CA GLU A 409 16.98 -21.74 14.65
C GLU A 409 16.85 -20.40 15.41
N LEU A 410 15.89 -19.58 15.00
CA LEU A 410 15.66 -18.24 15.59
C LEU A 410 14.98 -18.30 16.97
N ASN A 411 14.25 -19.37 17.28
CA ASN A 411 13.56 -19.58 18.57
C ASN A 411 12.56 -18.47 18.96
N LEU A 412 12.06 -17.69 17.99
CA LEU A 412 11.16 -16.55 18.25
C LEU A 412 9.68 -16.95 18.40
N GLY A 413 9.28 -18.08 17.81
CA GLY A 413 7.91 -18.62 17.92
C GLY A 413 7.62 -19.35 19.24
N LEU A 414 8.56 -19.43 20.18
CA LEU A 414 8.47 -20.27 21.39
C LEU A 414 7.78 -19.58 22.58
N TYR A 415 6.63 -18.94 22.35
CA TYR A 415 5.82 -18.33 23.41
C TYR A 415 4.45 -18.98 23.58
N LYS A 416 3.83 -18.79 24.75
CA LYS A 416 2.49 -19.32 25.04
C LYS A 416 1.42 -18.48 24.35
N GLY A 417 0.53 -19.12 23.60
CA GLY A 417 -0.58 -18.46 22.89
C GLY A 417 -0.60 -18.82 21.41
N GLU A 418 -1.48 -18.19 20.65
CA GLU A 418 -1.56 -18.29 19.20
C GLU A 418 -0.65 -17.25 18.53
N GLY A 419 -0.33 -17.46 17.25
CA GLY A 419 0.40 -16.51 16.42
C GLY A 419 -0.43 -15.27 16.05
N ILE A 420 0.21 -14.28 15.44
CA ILE A 420 -0.45 -13.14 14.76
C ILE A 420 -0.54 -13.46 13.27
N VAL A 421 -1.27 -14.52 12.95
CA VAL A 421 -1.58 -14.98 11.59
C VAL A 421 -3.01 -15.49 11.53
N TYR A 422 -3.54 -15.64 10.33
CA TYR A 422 -4.80 -16.32 10.06
C TYR A 422 -4.62 -17.40 8.98
N GLU A 423 -5.52 -18.38 8.98
CA GLU A 423 -5.47 -19.50 8.04
C GLU A 423 -5.91 -19.04 6.64
N ARG A 424 -5.16 -19.48 5.61
CA ARG A 424 -5.51 -19.28 4.20
C ARG A 424 -6.85 -19.97 3.91
N ASP A 425 -7.80 -19.21 3.37
CA ASP A 425 -9.12 -19.73 3.06
C ASP A 425 -9.21 -20.34 1.65
N GLN A 426 -10.42 -20.69 1.23
CA GLN A 426 -10.69 -21.34 -0.06
C GLN A 426 -10.35 -20.50 -1.29
N TYR A 427 -10.14 -19.18 -1.15
CA TYR A 427 -9.85 -18.27 -2.24
C TYR A 427 -8.35 -17.99 -2.40
N TRP A 428 -7.53 -18.33 -1.39
CA TRP A 428 -6.08 -18.16 -1.48
C TRP A 428 -5.49 -19.00 -2.62
N ASN A 429 -4.66 -18.37 -3.44
CA ASN A 429 -4.03 -18.99 -4.62
C ASN A 429 -5.03 -19.69 -5.55
N LYS A 430 -6.20 -19.06 -5.75
CA LYS A 430 -7.21 -19.47 -6.72
C LYS A 430 -7.38 -18.41 -7.79
N SER A 431 -7.36 -18.85 -9.04
CA SER A 431 -7.79 -18.03 -10.18
C SER A 431 -9.18 -17.47 -9.94
N ALA A 432 -9.32 -16.15 -10.00
CA ALA A 432 -10.62 -15.50 -10.03
C ALA A 432 -11.26 -15.69 -11.41
N THR A 433 -12.53 -16.09 -11.43
CA THR A 433 -13.35 -16.08 -12.65
C THR A 433 -13.89 -14.68 -12.87
N ILE A 434 -13.69 -14.12 -14.07
CA ILE A 434 -14.25 -12.85 -14.47
C ILE A 434 -15.77 -13.01 -14.58
N PRO A 435 -16.57 -12.27 -13.79
CA PRO A 435 -18.01 -12.33 -13.90
C PRO A 435 -18.52 -12.01 -15.31
N THR A 436 -19.58 -12.68 -15.74
CA THR A 436 -20.10 -12.52 -17.11
C THR A 436 -20.56 -11.10 -17.46
N GLN A 437 -20.89 -10.30 -16.44
CA GLN A 437 -21.31 -8.91 -16.57
C GLN A 437 -20.15 -7.90 -16.48
N ALA A 438 -18.92 -8.39 -16.25
CA ALA A 438 -17.78 -7.55 -15.95
C ALA A 438 -16.64 -7.73 -16.96
N SER A 439 -15.74 -6.76 -16.98
CA SER A 439 -14.43 -6.84 -17.62
C SER A 439 -13.33 -6.51 -16.61
N VAL A 440 -12.07 -6.74 -16.99
CA VAL A 440 -10.90 -6.45 -16.15
C VAL A 440 -9.86 -5.65 -16.93
N LEU A 441 -9.51 -4.47 -16.45
CA LEU A 441 -8.38 -3.68 -16.95
C LEU A 441 -7.20 -3.81 -15.98
N LEU A 442 -6.06 -4.26 -16.48
CA LEU A 442 -4.81 -4.38 -15.75
C LEU A 442 -3.88 -3.25 -16.23
N LEU A 443 -3.34 -2.47 -15.30
CA LEU A 443 -2.35 -1.42 -15.56
C LEU A 443 -1.02 -1.82 -14.91
N SER A 444 0.09 -1.64 -15.62
CA SER A 444 1.41 -2.01 -15.13
C SER A 444 2.52 -1.10 -15.67
N GLY A 445 3.59 -0.94 -14.89
CA GLY A 445 4.79 -0.21 -15.27
C GLY A 445 5.99 -1.15 -15.31
N LYS A 446 6.85 -1.04 -16.33
CA LYS A 446 8.08 -1.85 -16.39
C LYS A 446 9.17 -1.37 -15.44
N LEU A 447 9.04 -0.16 -14.89
CA LEU A 447 9.94 0.40 -13.88
C LEU A 447 9.31 0.43 -12.48
N ASP A 448 8.27 -0.38 -12.25
CA ASP A 448 7.66 -0.56 -10.93
C ASP A 448 8.42 -1.64 -10.13
N PRO A 449 9.22 -1.29 -9.12
CA PRO A 449 9.98 -2.26 -8.34
C PRO A 449 9.14 -2.98 -7.29
N GLU A 450 8.02 -2.39 -6.84
CA GLU A 450 7.15 -2.95 -5.81
C GLU A 450 6.25 -4.03 -6.38
N THR A 451 5.71 -3.79 -7.58
CA THR A 451 4.86 -4.74 -8.31
C THR A 451 5.34 -4.91 -9.76
N PRO A 452 6.47 -5.61 -9.97
CA PRO A 452 7.06 -5.76 -11.30
C PRO A 452 6.07 -6.29 -12.34
N SER A 453 6.17 -5.79 -13.57
CA SER A 453 5.22 -6.06 -14.66
C SER A 453 4.98 -7.56 -14.94
N LYS A 454 5.94 -8.43 -14.64
CA LYS A 454 5.79 -9.89 -14.75
C LYS A 454 4.58 -10.42 -13.97
N TYR A 455 4.25 -9.82 -12.82
CA TYR A 455 3.10 -10.25 -12.02
C TYR A 455 1.76 -9.85 -12.65
N ALA A 456 1.71 -8.74 -13.38
CA ALA A 456 0.55 -8.38 -14.19
C ALA A 456 0.32 -9.40 -15.32
N GLU A 457 1.37 -9.86 -15.99
CA GLU A 457 1.28 -10.92 -17.00
C GLU A 457 0.83 -12.26 -16.39
N TYR A 458 1.38 -12.62 -15.22
CA TYR A 458 1.00 -13.86 -14.54
C TYR A 458 -0.44 -13.84 -14.07
N LEU A 459 -0.93 -12.70 -13.57
CA LEU A 459 -2.33 -12.53 -13.23
C LEU A 459 -3.21 -12.58 -14.47
N LEU A 460 -2.84 -11.88 -15.54
CA LEU A 460 -3.56 -11.91 -16.81
C LEU A 460 -3.75 -13.35 -17.28
N ASP A 461 -2.70 -14.18 -17.23
CA ASP A 461 -2.78 -15.60 -17.58
C ASP A 461 -3.67 -16.41 -16.61
N ALA A 462 -3.60 -16.11 -15.31
CA ALA A 462 -4.30 -16.86 -14.27
C ALA A 462 -5.81 -16.58 -14.22
N LEU A 463 -6.28 -15.39 -14.64
CA LEU A 463 -7.69 -15.02 -14.63
C LEU A 463 -8.53 -15.90 -15.57
N ASP A 464 -9.64 -16.44 -15.08
CA ASP A 464 -10.56 -17.26 -15.86
C ASP A 464 -11.60 -16.38 -16.56
N GLY A 465 -11.43 -16.18 -17.86
CA GLY A 465 -12.28 -15.33 -18.69
C GLY A 465 -11.47 -14.57 -19.76
N SER A 466 -12.15 -14.16 -20.84
CA SER A 466 -11.51 -13.45 -21.96
C SER A 466 -11.73 -11.94 -21.96
N ASN A 467 -12.66 -11.43 -21.15
CA ASN A 467 -12.98 -10.00 -21.10
C ASN A 467 -12.01 -9.25 -20.19
N LYS A 468 -10.74 -9.25 -20.59
CA LYS A 468 -9.62 -8.69 -19.83
C LYS A 468 -8.58 -8.09 -20.75
N GLU A 469 -7.88 -7.10 -20.25
CA GLU A 469 -6.89 -6.32 -20.98
C GLU A 469 -5.74 -5.91 -20.07
N LEU A 470 -4.51 -6.04 -20.55
CA LEU A 470 -3.32 -5.49 -19.90
C LEU A 470 -2.79 -4.33 -20.73
N VAL A 471 -2.64 -3.17 -20.09
CA VAL A 471 -1.89 -2.02 -20.60
C VAL A 471 -0.60 -1.89 -19.78
N THR A 472 0.52 -1.81 -20.47
CA THR A 472 1.86 -1.71 -19.85
C THR A 472 2.56 -0.45 -20.34
N PHE A 473 3.04 0.35 -19.40
CA PHE A 473 3.85 1.53 -19.65
C PHE A 473 5.33 1.21 -19.47
N ASP A 474 6.15 1.63 -20.43
CA ASP A 474 7.57 1.27 -20.46
C ASP A 474 8.39 1.94 -19.34
N TYR A 475 8.00 3.14 -18.91
CA TYR A 475 8.80 3.95 -17.98
C TYR A 475 8.07 4.34 -16.69
N ALA A 476 6.83 3.88 -16.53
CA ALA A 476 6.04 4.10 -15.33
C ALA A 476 6.57 3.28 -14.15
N THR A 477 6.46 3.86 -12.96
CA THR A 477 6.83 3.23 -11.69
C THR A 477 5.58 2.67 -11.01
N HIS A 478 5.62 2.55 -9.68
CA HIS A 478 4.45 2.16 -8.89
C HIS A 478 3.34 3.22 -8.98
N ASP A 479 2.09 2.76 -8.99
CA ASP A 479 0.85 3.54 -9.14
C ASP A 479 0.75 4.22 -10.52
N ILE A 480 0.15 3.55 -11.51
CA ILE A 480 0.16 3.98 -12.91
C ILE A 480 -0.71 5.21 -13.13
N ILE A 481 -1.82 5.38 -12.41
CA ILE A 481 -2.61 6.61 -12.48
C ILE A 481 -1.84 7.84 -11.98
N GLN A 482 -0.75 7.70 -11.23
CA GLN A 482 0.09 8.82 -10.80
C GLN A 482 1.43 8.89 -11.56
N SER A 483 2.05 7.75 -11.86
CA SER A 483 3.41 7.65 -12.39
C SER A 483 3.54 7.71 -13.92
N THR A 484 2.49 8.14 -14.61
CA THR A 484 2.47 8.34 -16.08
C THR A 484 2.21 9.79 -16.50
N PRO A 485 2.89 10.80 -15.92
CA PRO A 485 2.64 12.18 -16.26
C PRO A 485 3.10 12.51 -17.68
N PHE A 486 2.31 13.31 -18.39
CA PHE A 486 2.67 13.90 -19.68
C PHE A 486 2.08 15.30 -19.82
N LYS A 487 2.48 16.02 -20.88
CA LYS A 487 2.01 17.39 -21.14
C LYS A 487 0.90 17.39 -22.17
N GLY A 488 -0.28 17.84 -21.75
CA GLY A 488 -1.41 18.06 -22.65
C GLY A 488 -1.17 19.20 -23.64
N SER A 489 -1.99 19.23 -24.69
CA SER A 489 -1.88 20.25 -25.77
C SER A 489 -2.05 21.70 -25.30
N ASP A 490 -2.69 21.92 -24.15
CA ASP A 490 -2.87 23.21 -23.49
C ASP A 490 -1.80 23.54 -22.44
N GLY A 491 -0.82 22.64 -22.24
CA GLY A 491 0.27 22.78 -21.28
C GLY A 491 -0.04 22.24 -19.87
N SER A 492 -1.24 21.72 -19.64
CA SER A 492 -1.59 21.01 -18.40
C SER A 492 -0.75 19.74 -18.23
N THR A 493 -0.52 19.32 -16.98
CA THR A 493 0.04 18.00 -16.70
C THR A 493 -1.13 17.03 -16.59
N LEU A 494 -1.11 15.98 -17.41
CA LEU A 494 -2.11 14.91 -17.44
C LEU A 494 -1.42 13.60 -17.05
N SER A 495 -2.19 12.57 -16.72
CA SER A 495 -1.69 11.22 -16.44
C SER A 495 -2.32 10.21 -17.39
N GLY A 496 -1.50 9.45 -18.11
CA GLY A 496 -1.99 8.47 -19.08
C GLY A 496 -2.79 7.35 -18.41
N GLY A 497 -2.37 6.92 -17.22
CA GLY A 497 -3.10 5.96 -16.39
C GLY A 497 -4.47 6.49 -15.97
N MET A 498 -4.54 7.76 -15.54
CA MET A 498 -5.81 8.41 -15.19
C MET A 498 -6.74 8.53 -16.40
N GLU A 499 -6.21 8.90 -17.57
CA GLU A 499 -7.01 8.97 -18.81
C GLU A 499 -7.58 7.60 -19.21
N LEU A 500 -6.81 6.52 -19.07
CA LEU A 500 -7.29 5.15 -19.27
C LEU A 500 -8.43 4.82 -18.30
N LEU A 501 -8.30 5.18 -17.02
CA LEU A 501 -9.35 4.97 -16.02
C LEU A 501 -10.61 5.77 -16.36
N VAL A 502 -10.47 7.05 -16.71
CA VAL A 502 -11.57 7.93 -17.13
C VAL A 502 -12.28 7.37 -18.35
N SER A 503 -11.54 6.94 -19.36
CA SER A 503 -12.03 6.30 -20.58
C SER A 503 -12.78 5.00 -20.28
N TYR A 504 -12.21 4.12 -19.45
CA TYR A 504 -12.84 2.86 -19.03
C TYR A 504 -14.14 3.09 -18.26
N VAL A 505 -14.15 4.06 -17.33
CA VAL A 505 -15.35 4.43 -16.56
C VAL A 505 -16.42 5.05 -17.44
N SER A 506 -16.05 5.98 -18.33
CA SER A 506 -16.96 6.64 -19.27
C SER A 506 -17.64 5.66 -20.22
N ASN A 507 -16.96 4.55 -20.53
CA ASN A 507 -17.49 3.47 -21.35
C ASN A 507 -18.11 2.32 -20.53
N ASN A 508 -18.36 2.53 -19.24
CA ASN A 508 -19.02 1.56 -18.35
C ASN A 508 -18.33 0.18 -18.34
N GLY A 509 -17.00 0.19 -18.36
CA GLY A 509 -16.17 -1.02 -18.35
C GLY A 509 -16.03 -1.71 -19.71
N ASP A 510 -16.45 -1.10 -20.81
CA ASP A 510 -16.29 -1.69 -22.15
C ASP A 510 -14.86 -1.54 -22.68
N LEU A 511 -14.08 -2.62 -22.67
CA LEU A 511 -12.69 -2.66 -23.13
C LEU A 511 -12.55 -2.40 -24.62
N GLU A 512 -13.55 -2.72 -25.45
CA GLU A 512 -13.50 -2.46 -26.90
C GLU A 512 -13.54 -0.96 -27.21
N ARG A 513 -13.98 -0.15 -26.24
CA ARG A 513 -14.12 1.31 -26.35
C ARG A 513 -13.07 2.07 -25.54
N LEU A 514 -12.10 1.37 -24.96
CA LEU A 514 -11.00 1.97 -24.23
C LEU A 514 -10.13 2.81 -25.18
N ASP A 515 -10.21 4.12 -25.05
CA ASP A 515 -9.24 5.05 -25.64
C ASP A 515 -7.87 4.86 -24.99
N ARG A 516 -6.82 4.73 -25.83
CA ARG A 516 -5.43 4.49 -25.43
C ARG A 516 -4.46 5.47 -26.09
N SER A 517 -4.98 6.53 -26.68
CA SER A 517 -4.16 7.56 -27.35
C SER A 517 -3.08 8.13 -26.43
N CYS A 518 -3.34 8.19 -25.11
CA CYS A 518 -2.36 8.60 -24.10
C CYS A 518 -1.04 7.83 -24.14
N ILE A 519 -1.05 6.55 -24.58
CA ILE A 519 0.17 5.73 -24.68
C ILE A 519 1.12 6.31 -25.74
N ASP A 520 0.57 6.82 -26.84
CA ASP A 520 1.35 7.43 -27.92
C ASP A 520 1.87 8.83 -27.55
N GLU A 521 1.33 9.44 -26.48
CA GLU A 521 1.74 10.76 -25.96
C GLU A 521 2.77 10.66 -24.82
N MET A 522 3.11 9.45 -24.39
CA MET A 522 4.10 9.22 -23.33
C MET A 522 5.47 9.78 -23.72
N PRO A 523 6.13 10.54 -22.82
CA PRO A 523 7.43 11.10 -23.12
C PRO A 523 8.48 10.00 -23.28
N ASP A 524 9.48 10.26 -24.13
CA ASP A 524 10.68 9.43 -24.20
C ASP A 524 11.37 9.37 -22.83
N PHE A 525 12.06 8.26 -22.57
CA PHE A 525 12.86 8.09 -21.36
C PHE A 525 13.93 9.18 -21.23
N ASN A 526 14.02 9.79 -20.05
CA ASN A 526 14.94 10.87 -19.76
C ASN A 526 15.49 10.74 -18.34
N LEU A 527 16.82 10.61 -18.21
CA LEU A 527 17.52 10.56 -16.92
C LEU A 527 18.08 11.91 -16.47
N THR A 528 17.80 12.99 -17.21
CA THR A 528 18.22 14.33 -16.81
C THR A 528 17.39 14.79 -15.63
N ALA A 529 18.03 14.85 -14.46
CA ALA A 529 17.41 15.36 -13.25
C ALA A 529 16.97 16.84 -13.40
N PRO A 530 15.77 17.22 -12.92
CA PRO A 530 15.33 18.61 -12.88
C PRO A 530 16.31 19.51 -12.13
N ILE A 531 16.59 20.70 -12.65
CA ILE A 531 17.64 21.59 -12.11
C ILE A 531 17.35 22.04 -10.68
N ASP A 532 16.10 22.32 -10.35
CA ASP A 532 15.64 22.65 -9.01
C ASP A 532 15.90 21.50 -8.03
N ALA A 533 15.67 20.27 -8.46
CA ALA A 533 15.96 19.09 -7.66
C ALA A 533 17.47 18.86 -7.50
N VAL A 534 18.27 19.08 -8.55
CA VAL A 534 19.74 19.03 -8.48
C VAL A 534 20.28 20.10 -7.50
N GLN A 535 19.78 21.33 -7.58
CA GLN A 535 20.16 22.40 -6.66
C GLN A 535 19.74 22.09 -5.22
N GLY A 536 18.55 21.53 -5.02
CA GLY A 536 18.03 21.16 -3.70
C GLY A 536 18.81 20.02 -3.02
N TYR A 537 19.09 18.92 -3.74
CA TYR A 537 19.75 17.75 -3.14
C TYR A 537 21.27 17.80 -3.20
N PHE A 538 21.85 18.26 -4.31
CA PHE A 538 23.30 18.25 -4.50
C PHE A 538 23.95 19.62 -4.27
N SER A 539 23.16 20.70 -4.11
CA SER A 539 23.68 22.07 -3.92
C SER A 539 24.66 22.49 -5.03
N THR A 540 24.35 22.14 -6.27
CA THR A 540 25.15 22.39 -7.47
C THR A 540 24.24 22.69 -8.66
N ASP A 541 24.77 23.29 -9.72
CA ASP A 541 24.03 23.59 -10.96
C ASP A 541 24.11 22.44 -11.99
N GLU A 542 24.89 21.39 -11.70
CA GLU A 542 25.07 20.24 -12.60
C GLU A 542 25.32 18.96 -11.77
N ALA A 543 24.61 17.88 -12.09
CA ALA A 543 24.49 16.69 -11.26
C ALA A 543 25.75 15.82 -11.25
N TYR A 544 26.48 15.67 -12.36
CA TYR A 544 27.63 14.76 -12.46
C TYR A 544 28.97 15.41 -12.08
N ASP A 545 29.28 16.54 -12.69
CA ASP A 545 30.55 17.26 -12.64
C ASP A 545 30.46 18.63 -11.96
N GLY A 546 29.25 19.09 -11.63
CA GLY A 546 29.07 20.37 -10.96
C GLY A 546 29.77 20.46 -9.59
N VAL A 547 30.14 21.68 -9.23
CA VAL A 547 30.90 22.03 -8.02
C VAL A 547 29.94 22.54 -6.95
N TYR A 548 30.18 22.13 -5.69
CA TYR A 548 29.39 22.59 -4.55
C TYR A 548 29.27 24.13 -4.50
N ASN A 549 28.05 24.60 -4.32
CA ASN A 549 27.72 26.01 -4.19
C ASN A 549 26.88 26.23 -2.93
N ALA A 550 27.53 26.77 -1.89
CA ALA A 550 26.90 27.07 -0.61
C ALA A 550 25.72 28.07 -0.68
N ARG A 551 25.53 28.77 -1.81
CA ARG A 551 24.37 29.64 -2.00
C ARG A 551 23.10 28.85 -2.35
N LEU A 552 23.24 27.64 -2.86
CA LEU A 552 22.13 26.74 -3.20
C LEU A 552 21.69 25.89 -2.00
N SER A 553 22.58 25.68 -1.03
CA SER A 553 22.28 24.92 0.19
C SER A 553 21.45 25.69 1.22
N GLN A 554 21.37 27.02 1.08
CA GLN A 554 20.45 27.86 1.83
C GLN A 554 19.23 28.12 0.96
N GLY A 555 18.18 27.32 1.15
CA GLY A 555 16.87 27.71 0.65
C GLY A 555 16.57 29.12 1.14
N GLU A 556 16.29 30.03 0.22
CA GLU A 556 15.65 31.29 0.58
C GLU A 556 14.41 30.94 1.41
N ASP A 557 14.34 31.50 2.62
CA ASP A 557 13.09 31.71 3.34
C ASP A 557 12.16 32.49 2.38
N VAL A 558 11.38 31.77 1.57
CA VAL A 558 10.21 32.36 0.91
C VAL A 558 9.11 32.34 1.95
N SER A 559 9.04 33.47 2.65
CA SER A 559 8.01 33.91 3.59
C SER A 559 6.57 33.71 3.12
#